data_AF-A0A314Y8C5-F1
#
_entry.id   AF-A0A314Y8C5-F1
#
_cell.length_a   1.000
_cell.length_b   1.000
_cell.length_c   1.000
_cell.angle_alpha   90.00
_cell.angle_beta   90.00
_cell.angle_gamma   90.00
#
_symmetry.space_group_name_H-M   'P 1'
#
loop_
_entity.id
_entity.type
_entity.pdbx_description
1 polymer ?
#
loop_
_entity_poly.entity_id
_entity_poly.type
_entity_poly.pdbx_seq_one_letter_code
_entity_poly.pdbx_strand_id
1 'polypeptide(L)'
;MVAALTNESATSKSVYFAHCTSEMIFITHLLAEEPERLAGPLLADTYVTLLKGRNAWYGQKLAKGELTLEMGDSIKGKGMIQGVSAVKAFFELLSHPSLSILHPEANEPIAPVELCPILKMLYRILIIREFPPQAILQALRDETMNDPRDRIAIAQTHAFYRPSLLGQKF
;
A
#
# COMPACT_ATOMS: atom_id res chain seq x y z
N MET A 1 4.14 11.62 -2.87
CA MET A 1 5.12 11.75 -1.77
C MET A 1 6.53 11.46 -2.30
N VAL A 2 6.85 10.21 -2.67
CA VAL A 2 8.15 9.80 -3.23
C VAL A 2 8.67 10.75 -4.30
N ALA A 3 7.86 11.04 -5.34
CA ALA A 3 8.23 11.94 -6.42
C ALA A 3 8.80 13.30 -5.93
N ALA A 4 8.15 13.96 -4.98
CA ALA A 4 8.64 15.22 -4.44
C ALA A 4 9.88 15.06 -3.56
N LEU A 5 9.94 14.01 -2.73
CA LEU A 5 11.06 13.75 -1.83
C LEU A 5 12.35 13.35 -2.56
N THR A 6 12.22 12.77 -3.75
CA THR A 6 13.35 12.30 -4.56
C THR A 6 13.62 13.20 -5.76
N ASN A 7 13.12 14.45 -5.74
CA ASN A 7 13.25 15.42 -6.82
C ASN A 7 12.92 14.82 -8.21
N GLU A 8 11.76 14.18 -8.29
CA GLU A 8 11.21 13.55 -9.49
C GLU A 8 12.07 12.42 -10.11
N SER A 9 13.00 11.83 -9.33
CA SER A 9 13.79 10.65 -9.73
C SER A 9 12.92 9.56 -10.36
N ALA A 10 13.19 9.25 -11.63
CA ALA A 10 12.51 8.18 -12.36
C ALA A 10 12.73 6.82 -11.68
N THR A 11 13.97 6.51 -11.29
CA THR A 11 14.32 5.26 -10.60
C THR A 11 13.52 5.08 -9.32
N SER A 12 13.46 6.09 -8.45
CA SER A 12 12.73 5.99 -7.18
C SER A 12 11.22 5.81 -7.39
N LYS A 13 10.66 6.49 -8.39
CA LYS A 13 9.26 6.31 -8.79
C LYS A 13 8.99 4.91 -9.32
N SER A 14 9.88 4.35 -10.14
CA SER A 14 9.75 2.98 -10.65
C SER A 14 9.84 1.93 -9.55
N VAL A 15 10.76 2.08 -8.60
CA VAL A 15 10.86 1.18 -7.44
C VAL A 15 9.57 1.25 -6.60
N TYR A 16 9.11 2.45 -6.27
CA TYR A 16 7.83 2.63 -5.54
C TYR A 16 6.65 2.02 -6.30
N PHE A 17 6.57 2.22 -7.61
CA PHE A 17 5.54 1.63 -8.46
C PHE A 17 5.55 0.09 -8.40
N ALA A 18 6.73 -0.53 -8.48
CA ALA A 18 6.88 -1.98 -8.41
C ALA A 18 6.42 -2.55 -7.05
N HIS A 19 6.77 -1.89 -5.94
CA HIS A 19 6.28 -2.31 -4.62
C HIS A 19 4.77 -2.12 -4.46
N CYS A 20 4.22 -0.95 -4.81
CA CYS A 20 2.77 -0.74 -4.75
C CYS A 20 2.01 -1.75 -5.61
N THR A 21 2.52 -2.02 -6.81
CA THR A 21 1.92 -2.97 -7.75
C THR A 21 1.87 -4.38 -7.18
N SER A 22 3.00 -4.88 -6.68
CA SER A 22 3.07 -6.23 -6.11
C SER A 22 2.21 -6.36 -4.84
N GLU A 23 2.13 -5.33 -4.00
CA GLU A 23 1.19 -5.32 -2.85
C GLU A 23 -0.26 -5.41 -3.32
N MET A 24 -0.64 -4.63 -4.33
CA MET A 24 -1.99 -4.67 -4.88
C MET A 24 -2.33 -6.03 -5.50
N ILE A 25 -1.39 -6.63 -6.24
CA ILE A 25 -1.57 -7.98 -6.79
C ILE A 25 -1.79 -8.98 -5.65
N PHE A 26 -0.96 -8.94 -4.63
CA PHE A 26 -1.08 -9.81 -3.45
C PHE A 26 -2.41 -9.65 -2.73
N ILE A 27 -2.81 -8.41 -2.42
CA ILE A 27 -4.10 -8.11 -1.78
C ILE A 27 -5.27 -8.59 -2.66
N THR A 28 -5.15 -8.44 -3.97
CA THR A 28 -6.20 -8.87 -4.92
C THR A 28 -6.34 -10.40 -4.90
N HIS A 29 -5.24 -11.15 -4.89
CA HIS A 29 -5.28 -12.62 -4.77
C HIS A 29 -5.87 -13.08 -3.44
N LEU A 30 -5.72 -12.29 -2.38
CA LEU A 30 -6.29 -12.58 -1.07
C LEU A 30 -7.82 -12.34 -1.00
N LEU A 31 -8.33 -11.38 -1.77
CA LEU A 31 -9.69 -10.88 -1.61
C LEU A 31 -10.63 -11.20 -2.77
N ALA A 32 -10.10 -11.54 -3.94
CA ALA A 32 -10.89 -11.77 -5.16
C ALA A 32 -10.91 -13.25 -5.57
N GLU A 33 -12.07 -13.71 -6.05
CA GLU A 33 -12.26 -15.07 -6.58
C GLU A 33 -11.49 -15.28 -7.89
N GLU A 34 -11.52 -14.25 -8.74
CA GLU A 34 -10.88 -14.24 -10.07
C GLU A 34 -9.87 -13.09 -10.16
N PRO A 35 -8.74 -13.14 -9.42
CA PRO A 35 -7.81 -12.02 -9.32
C PRO A 35 -7.20 -11.61 -10.67
N GLU A 36 -7.05 -12.56 -11.60
CA GLU A 36 -6.50 -12.34 -12.94
C GLU A 36 -7.35 -11.38 -13.79
N ARG A 37 -8.66 -11.31 -13.56
CA ARG A 37 -9.55 -10.39 -14.28
C ARG A 37 -9.35 -8.93 -13.83
N LEU A 38 -8.77 -8.74 -12.66
CA LEU A 38 -8.55 -7.43 -12.05
C LEU A 38 -7.11 -6.93 -12.25
N ALA A 39 -6.13 -7.82 -12.45
CA ALA A 39 -4.72 -7.45 -12.52
C ALA A 39 -4.42 -6.36 -13.57
N GLY A 40 -4.88 -6.52 -14.81
CA GLY A 40 -4.68 -5.52 -15.88
C GLY A 40 -5.33 -4.16 -15.60
N PRO A 41 -6.65 -4.09 -15.32
CA PRO A 41 -7.32 -2.86 -14.93
C PRO A 41 -6.73 -2.19 -13.70
N LEU A 42 -6.36 -2.95 -12.66
CA LEU A 42 -5.75 -2.42 -11.44
C LEU A 42 -4.39 -1.80 -11.73
N LEU A 43 -3.53 -2.46 -12.52
CA LEU A 43 -2.24 -1.90 -12.92
C LEU A 43 -2.39 -0.54 -13.62
N ALA A 44 -3.35 -0.44 -14.54
CA ALA A 44 -3.62 0.80 -15.26
C ALA A 44 -4.12 1.91 -14.33
N ASP A 45 -5.06 1.61 -13.43
CA ASP A 45 -5.62 2.58 -12.48
C ASP A 45 -4.58 3.03 -11.43
N THR A 46 -3.76 2.11 -10.92
CA THR A 46 -2.63 2.38 -10.03
C THR A 46 -1.64 3.33 -10.68
N TYR A 47 -1.27 3.06 -11.93
CA TYR A 47 -0.36 3.92 -12.67
C TYR A 47 -0.93 5.33 -12.83
N VAL A 48 -2.19 5.46 -13.24
CA VAL A 48 -2.85 6.77 -13.40
C VAL A 48 -2.96 7.51 -12.07
N THR A 49 -3.34 6.82 -10.99
CA THR A 49 -3.50 7.40 -9.65
C THR A 49 -2.18 7.85 -9.03
N LEU A 50 -1.08 7.16 -9.31
CA LEU A 50 0.25 7.55 -8.86
C LEU A 50 0.79 8.78 -9.58
N LEU A 51 0.38 9.00 -10.83
CA LEU A 51 0.78 10.16 -11.62
C LEU A 51 -0.01 11.42 -11.28
N LYS A 52 -1.30 11.29 -10.97
CA LYS A 52 -2.21 12.43 -10.79
C LYS A 52 -3.40 12.09 -9.92
N GLY A 53 -4.03 13.13 -9.38
CA GLY A 53 -5.26 13.01 -8.58
C GLY A 53 -5.11 13.56 -7.17
N ARG A 54 -6.17 13.40 -6.36
CA ARG A 54 -6.23 13.96 -5.00
C ARG A 54 -5.18 13.34 -4.06
N ASN A 55 -4.98 12.03 -4.14
CA ASN A 55 -4.00 11.31 -3.31
C ASN A 55 -2.56 11.69 -3.68
N ALA A 56 -2.23 11.70 -4.98
CA ALA A 56 -0.92 12.13 -5.46
C ALA A 56 -0.59 13.58 -5.06
N TRP A 57 -1.56 14.49 -5.27
CA TRP A 57 -1.47 15.88 -4.83
C TRP A 57 -1.23 16.00 -3.32
N TYR A 58 -2.02 15.30 -2.51
CA TYR A 58 -1.91 15.33 -1.06
C TYR A 58 -0.51 14.88 -0.60
N GLY A 59 -0.05 13.74 -1.10
CA GLY A 59 1.29 13.25 -0.81
C GLY A 59 2.41 14.16 -1.31
N GLN A 60 2.20 14.94 -2.38
CA GLN A 60 3.15 15.94 -2.85
C GLN A 60 3.22 17.13 -1.89
N LYS A 61 2.06 17.62 -1.43
CA LYS A 61 1.99 18.75 -0.51
C LYS A 61 2.56 18.43 0.86
N LEU A 62 2.30 17.22 1.39
CA LEU A 62 2.95 16.72 2.61
C LEU A 62 4.47 16.68 2.46
N ALA A 63 4.97 16.12 1.35
CA ALA A 63 6.41 16.00 1.10
C ALA A 63 7.13 17.36 1.00
N LYS A 64 6.43 18.39 0.51
CA LYS A 64 6.95 19.76 0.41
C LYS A 64 6.76 20.59 1.68
N GLY A 65 6.12 20.05 2.72
CA GLY A 65 5.77 20.78 3.93
C GLY A 65 4.65 21.81 3.75
N GLU A 66 3.91 21.76 2.64
CA GLU A 66 2.80 22.67 2.35
C GLU A 66 1.48 22.26 3.03
N LEU A 67 1.37 20.99 3.42
CA LEU A 67 0.33 20.46 4.31
C LEU A 67 0.99 19.73 5.47
N THR A 68 0.28 19.58 6.57
CA THR A 68 0.71 18.80 7.73
C THR A 68 -0.23 17.61 7.96
N LEU A 69 0.26 16.59 8.66
CA LEU A 69 -0.52 15.36 8.93
C LEU A 69 -1.76 15.64 9.80
N GLU A 70 -1.70 16.68 10.63
CA GLU A 70 -2.78 17.11 11.54
C GLU A 70 -4.01 17.59 10.78
N MET A 71 -3.83 18.06 9.54
CA MET A 71 -4.94 18.49 8.68
C MET A 71 -5.85 17.32 8.26
N GLY A 72 -5.42 16.08 8.50
CA GLY A 72 -6.23 14.88 8.24
C GLY A 72 -6.49 14.65 6.75
N ASP A 73 -7.59 13.95 6.46
CA ASP A 73 -7.96 13.52 5.11
C ASP A 73 -9.05 14.38 4.46
N SER A 74 -9.58 15.40 5.13
CA SER A 74 -10.57 16.32 4.56
C SER A 74 -9.97 17.71 4.41
N ILE A 75 -9.56 18.06 3.20
CA ILE A 75 -8.86 19.31 2.92
C ILE A 75 -9.82 20.34 2.33
N LYS A 76 -9.94 21.50 2.99
CA LYS A 76 -10.79 22.61 2.53
C LYS A 76 -10.47 22.97 1.08
N GLY A 77 -11.49 23.00 0.22
CA GLY A 77 -11.35 23.28 -1.22
C GLY A 77 -10.85 22.12 -2.08
N LYS A 78 -10.43 21.00 -1.49
CA LYS A 78 -10.04 19.77 -2.22
C LYS A 78 -11.00 18.60 -1.97
N GLY A 79 -11.65 18.58 -0.81
CA GLY A 79 -12.52 17.51 -0.34
C GLY A 79 -11.74 16.36 0.31
N MET A 80 -12.41 15.22 0.44
CA MET A 80 -11.85 14.02 1.07
C MET A 80 -10.75 13.36 0.22
N ILE A 81 -9.63 13.03 0.86
CA ILE A 81 -8.50 12.30 0.33
C ILE A 81 -8.70 10.82 0.67
N GLN A 82 -9.50 10.15 -0.17
CA GLN A 82 -9.92 8.76 0.06
C GLN A 82 -8.75 7.79 0.26
N GLY A 83 -7.57 8.09 -0.30
CA GLY A 83 -6.37 7.28 -0.09
C GLY A 83 -5.94 7.17 1.38
N VAL A 84 -6.17 8.20 2.20
CA VAL A 84 -5.82 8.15 3.64
C VAL A 84 -6.76 7.19 4.37
N SER A 85 -8.06 7.33 4.15
CA SER A 85 -9.07 6.40 4.69
C SER A 85 -8.84 4.95 4.21
N ALA A 86 -8.46 4.76 2.95
CA ALA A 86 -8.16 3.44 2.40
C ALA A 86 -6.94 2.79 3.06
N VAL A 87 -5.86 3.55 3.33
CA VAL A 87 -4.68 3.05 4.04
C VAL A 87 -5.07 2.47 5.40
N LYS A 88 -5.93 3.17 6.16
CA LYS A 88 -6.42 2.66 7.44
C LYS A 88 -7.19 1.34 7.26
N ALA A 89 -8.19 1.34 6.39
CA ALA A 89 -9.07 0.18 6.20
C ALA A 89 -8.31 -1.07 5.73
N PHE A 90 -7.40 -0.92 4.76
CA PHE A 90 -6.60 -2.05 4.29
C PHE A 90 -5.59 -2.54 5.33
N PHE A 91 -4.97 -1.63 6.09
CA PHE A 91 -4.06 -2.04 7.16
C PHE A 91 -4.80 -2.85 8.22
N GLU A 92 -5.95 -2.37 8.70
CA GLU A 92 -6.76 -3.05 9.71
C GLU A 92 -7.27 -4.40 9.21
N LEU A 93 -7.79 -4.45 7.98
CA LEU A 93 -8.21 -5.69 7.33
C LEU A 93 -7.07 -6.71 7.30
N LEU A 94 -5.92 -6.36 6.72
CA LEU A 94 -4.78 -7.26 6.49
C LEU A 94 -4.02 -7.61 7.78
N SER A 95 -4.25 -6.89 8.87
CA SER A 95 -3.71 -7.20 10.20
C SER A 95 -4.55 -8.23 10.95
N HIS A 96 -5.75 -8.54 10.46
CA HIS A 96 -6.67 -9.40 11.18
C HIS A 96 -6.12 -10.84 11.32
N PRO A 97 -6.13 -11.46 12.52
CA PRO A 97 -5.54 -12.80 12.72
C PRO A 97 -6.17 -13.90 11.88
N SER A 98 -7.45 -13.78 11.50
CA SER A 98 -8.11 -14.76 10.62
C SER A 98 -7.52 -14.80 9.21
N LEU A 99 -6.68 -13.83 8.88
CA LEU A 99 -6.01 -13.72 7.58
C LEU A 99 -4.60 -14.29 7.56
N SER A 100 -4.12 -14.86 8.68
CA SER A 100 -2.76 -15.39 8.71
C SER A 100 -2.50 -16.38 7.57
N ILE A 101 -1.37 -16.16 6.91
CA ILE A 101 -0.81 -17.00 5.84
C ILE A 101 0.51 -17.59 6.31
N LEU A 102 0.91 -18.73 5.75
CA LEU A 102 2.23 -19.29 6.04
C LEU A 102 3.29 -18.47 5.30
N HIS A 103 4.30 -17.98 6.04
CA HIS A 103 5.47 -17.36 5.42
C HIS A 103 6.23 -18.42 4.60
N PRO A 104 6.58 -18.16 3.33
CA PRO A 104 7.20 -19.17 2.46
C PRO A 104 8.52 -19.71 3.00
N GLU A 105 9.30 -18.85 3.66
CA GLU A 105 10.64 -19.20 4.16
C GLU A 105 10.66 -19.64 5.63
N ALA A 106 9.82 -19.03 6.47
CA ALA A 106 9.83 -19.27 7.92
C ALA A 106 8.83 -20.38 8.33
N ASN A 107 7.90 -20.73 7.45
CA ASN A 107 6.80 -21.68 7.70
C ASN A 107 5.96 -21.31 8.96
N GLU A 108 5.98 -20.04 9.33
CA GLU A 108 5.24 -19.49 10.47
C GLU A 108 4.02 -18.68 9.97
N PRO A 109 2.91 -18.69 10.72
CA PRO A 109 1.74 -17.89 10.39
C PRO A 109 2.03 -16.40 10.61
N ILE A 110 1.93 -15.61 9.54
CA ILE A 110 2.09 -14.15 9.57
C ILE A 110 0.83 -13.45 9.08
N ALA A 111 0.56 -12.25 9.59
CA ALA A 111 -0.50 -11.41 9.04
C ALA A 111 -0.12 -10.93 7.63
N PRO A 112 -1.04 -10.91 6.65
CA PRO A 112 -0.72 -10.45 5.28
C PRO A 112 -0.12 -9.06 5.21
N VAL A 113 -0.48 -8.18 6.15
CA VAL A 113 0.08 -6.83 6.23
C VAL A 113 1.61 -6.83 6.35
N GLU A 114 2.21 -7.88 6.92
CA GLU A 114 3.66 -8.04 7.03
C GLU A 114 4.34 -8.15 5.66
N LEU A 115 3.62 -8.61 4.64
CA LEU A 115 4.08 -8.63 3.25
C LEU A 115 3.76 -7.33 2.50
N CYS A 116 3.12 -6.34 3.13
CA CYS A 116 2.73 -5.05 2.53
C CYS A 116 3.43 -3.85 3.18
N PRO A 117 4.76 -3.74 3.05
CA PRO A 117 5.52 -2.76 3.81
C PRO A 117 5.34 -1.31 3.37
N ILE A 118 4.95 -1.03 2.12
CA ILE A 118 4.54 0.33 1.70
C ILE A 118 3.24 0.70 2.42
N LEU A 119 2.25 -0.18 2.44
CA LEU A 119 1.02 0.03 3.21
C LEU A 119 1.33 0.24 4.71
N LYS A 120 2.20 -0.59 5.31
CA LYS A 120 2.64 -0.43 6.71
C LYS A 120 3.26 0.94 6.97
N MET A 121 4.18 1.37 6.13
CA MET A 121 4.84 2.67 6.29
C MET A 121 3.86 3.83 6.09
N LEU A 122 2.97 3.73 5.10
CA LEU A 122 1.90 4.72 4.89
C LEU A 122 0.96 4.80 6.09
N TYR A 123 0.61 3.67 6.72
CA TYR A 123 -0.19 3.66 7.94
C TYR A 123 0.52 4.36 9.11
N ARG A 124 1.81 4.06 9.32
CA ARG A 124 2.62 4.70 10.38
C ARG A 124 2.80 6.19 10.16
N ILE A 125 2.88 6.66 8.91
CA ILE A 125 2.96 8.09 8.57
C ILE A 125 1.59 8.78 8.65
N LEU A 126 0.56 8.24 8.00
CA LEU A 126 -0.70 8.96 7.77
C LEU A 126 -1.71 8.78 8.90
N ILE A 127 -1.71 7.62 9.57
CA ILE A 127 -2.72 7.26 10.57
C ILE A 127 -2.16 7.38 11.98
N ILE A 128 -1.08 6.64 12.28
CA ILE A 128 -0.44 6.71 13.60
C ILE A 128 0.37 7.99 13.77
N ARG A 129 0.90 8.54 12.67
CA ARG A 129 1.76 9.73 12.64
C ARG A 129 3.03 9.58 13.48
N GLU A 130 3.53 8.35 13.56
CA GLU A 130 4.77 8.02 14.25
C GLU A 130 6.00 8.53 13.48
N PHE A 131 5.89 8.60 12.15
CA PHE A 131 6.98 8.97 11.28
C PHE A 131 6.64 10.14 10.35
N PRO A 132 7.66 10.93 9.96
CA PRO A 132 7.47 11.98 8.99
C PRO A 132 7.32 11.41 7.57
N PRO A 133 6.76 12.16 6.61
CA PRO A 133 6.62 11.73 5.22
C PRO A 133 7.89 11.14 4.59
N GLN A 134 9.07 11.63 5.00
CA GLN A 134 10.38 11.17 4.54
C GLN A 134 10.63 9.67 4.79
N ALA A 135 10.02 9.09 5.82
CA ALA A 135 10.18 7.68 6.18
C ALA A 135 9.69 6.72 5.08
N ILE A 136 8.85 7.18 4.14
CA ILE A 136 8.46 6.38 2.98
C ILE A 136 9.68 5.94 2.14
N LEU A 137 10.76 6.72 2.14
CA LEU A 137 11.99 6.37 1.43
C LEU A 137 12.77 5.25 2.14
N GLN A 138 12.58 5.06 3.44
CA GLN A 138 13.17 3.93 4.15
C GLN A 138 12.48 2.63 3.73
N ALA A 139 11.15 2.66 3.57
CA ALA A 139 10.40 1.54 3.01
C ALA A 139 10.73 1.23 1.53
N LEU A 140 11.49 2.10 0.83
CA LEU A 140 12.01 1.78 -0.51
C LEU A 140 13.42 1.18 -0.49
N ARG A 141 14.10 1.27 0.65
CA ARG A 141 15.51 0.91 0.83
C ARG A 141 15.70 -0.26 1.77
N ASP A 142 14.62 -0.75 2.37
CA ASP A 142 14.66 -1.82 3.35
C ASP A 142 15.07 -3.13 2.65
N GLU A 143 16.28 -3.58 2.96
CA GLU A 143 16.91 -4.79 2.41
C GLU A 143 16.22 -6.08 2.89
N THR A 144 15.36 -5.99 3.90
CA THR A 144 14.52 -7.11 4.35
C THR A 144 13.22 -7.24 3.54
N MET A 145 12.95 -6.32 2.61
CA MET A 145 11.80 -6.46 1.74
C MET A 145 12.01 -7.59 0.74
N ASN A 146 11.13 -8.59 0.82
CA ASN A 146 10.90 -9.54 -0.25
C ASN A 146 10.84 -8.80 -1.59
N ASP A 147 11.58 -9.29 -2.58
CA ASP A 147 11.53 -8.76 -3.93
C ASP A 147 10.05 -8.69 -4.36
N PRO A 148 9.57 -7.61 -5.00
CA PRO A 148 8.22 -7.56 -5.55
C PRO A 148 7.80 -8.84 -6.29
N ARG A 149 8.76 -9.53 -6.92
CA ARG A 149 8.59 -10.85 -7.54
C ARG A 149 8.20 -11.94 -6.55
N ASP A 150 8.87 -12.02 -5.40
CA ASP A 150 8.61 -13.05 -4.40
C ASP A 150 7.20 -12.88 -3.86
N ARG A 151 6.78 -11.63 -3.59
CA ARG A 151 5.40 -11.32 -3.20
C ARG A 151 4.37 -11.79 -4.24
N ILE A 152 4.65 -11.60 -5.53
CA ILE A 152 3.79 -12.07 -6.61
C ILE A 152 3.77 -13.61 -6.64
N ALA A 153 4.92 -14.26 -6.47
CA ALA A 153 5.00 -15.72 -6.42
C ALA A 153 4.20 -16.30 -5.24
N ILE A 154 4.24 -15.66 -4.07
CA ILE A 154 3.40 -16.02 -2.91
C ILE A 154 1.92 -15.94 -3.28
N ALA A 155 1.51 -14.83 -3.88
CA ALA A 155 0.12 -14.60 -4.29
C ALA A 155 -0.39 -15.67 -5.27
N GLN A 156 0.46 -16.14 -6.18
CA GLN A 156 0.10 -17.13 -7.21
C GLN A 156 0.16 -18.58 -6.72
N THR A 157 1.06 -18.90 -5.81
CA THR A 157 1.26 -20.28 -5.30
C THR A 157 0.34 -20.61 -4.13
N HIS A 158 -0.01 -19.61 -3.33
CA HIS A 158 -0.87 -19.76 -2.17
C HIS A 158 -2.23 -19.12 -2.47
N ALA A 159 -3.08 -19.85 -3.18
CA ALA A 159 -4.43 -19.40 -3.52
C ALA A 159 -5.26 -19.15 -2.25
N PHE A 160 -5.53 -17.89 -1.92
CA PHE A 160 -6.35 -17.53 -0.76
C PHE A 160 -7.50 -16.61 -1.14
N TYR A 161 -8.49 -17.10 -1.87
CA TYR A 161 -9.76 -16.38 -1.90
C TYR A 161 -10.49 -16.56 -0.57
N ARG A 162 -10.57 -15.50 0.25
CA ARG A 162 -11.31 -15.50 1.53
C ARG A 162 -12.40 -14.42 1.54
N PRO A 163 -13.54 -14.61 0.84
CA PRO A 163 -14.58 -13.59 0.71
C PRO A 163 -15.33 -13.29 2.01
N SER A 164 -15.31 -14.20 2.99
CA SER A 164 -15.95 -14.04 4.30
C SER A 164 -15.51 -12.79 5.06
N LEU A 165 -14.44 -12.13 4.60
CA LEU A 165 -13.85 -10.93 5.19
C LEU A 165 -14.58 -9.64 4.80
N LEU A 166 -15.19 -9.58 3.61
CA LEU A 166 -15.87 -8.38 3.11
C LEU A 166 -17.18 -8.08 3.87
N GLY A 167 -17.65 -9.03 4.70
CA GLY A 167 -18.82 -8.89 5.55
C GLY A 167 -18.51 -8.68 7.03
N GLN A 168 -17.24 -8.67 7.45
CA GLN A 168 -16.88 -8.46 8.85
C GLN A 168 -16.82 -6.96 9.17
N LYS A 169 -17.46 -6.56 10.29
CA LYS A 169 -17.33 -5.20 10.81
C LYS A 169 -16.01 -5.11 11.57
N PHE A 170 -15.08 -4.32 11.05
CA PHE A 170 -13.82 -3.93 11.70
C PHE A 170 -14.01 -2.60 12.45
#